data_AF-W2VQ04-F1
#
_entry.id   AF-W2VQ04-F1
#
_cell.length_a   1.000
_cell.length_b   1.000
_cell.length_c   1.000
_cell.angle_alpha   90.00
_cell.angle_beta   90.00
_cell.angle_gamma   90.00
#
_symmetry.space_group_name_H-M   'P 1'
#
loop_
_entity.id
_entity.type
_entity.pdbx_description
1 polymer ?
#
loop_
_entity_poly.entity_id
_entity_poly.type
_entity_poly.pdbx_seq_one_letter_code
_entity_poly.pdbx_strand_id
1 'polypeptide(L)'
;MMAPDVVFNSEYGPEAIMQHWCFMDWFGDVNVELKGWEATDGESLVGITTTSVTITRHTLRNVLPHLRTTDNSDRNGKLAGQLLNQRVVMRGSTCFEWDDSTSRVTRVVSQSDMLAPMLVLLDNMEDVARVFEQALFSPGFQWKRVLCYNALPLRCSISTHSSTPKLY
;
A
#
# COMPACT_ATOMS: atom_id res chain seq x y z
N MET A 1 -11.93 14.70 13.34
CA MET A 1 -12.48 14.76 11.96
C MET A 1 -11.33 15.11 11.02
N MET A 2 -11.32 14.71 9.75
CA MET A 2 -10.27 15.16 8.81
C MET A 2 -10.55 16.59 8.34
N ALA A 3 -9.48 17.35 8.06
CA ALA A 3 -9.59 18.62 7.34
C ALA A 3 -9.99 18.35 5.87
N PRO A 4 -10.74 19.25 5.21
CA PRO A 4 -11.11 19.08 3.79
C PRO A 4 -9.91 18.99 2.85
N ASP A 5 -8.80 19.62 3.23
CA ASP A 5 -7.52 19.69 2.52
C ASP A 5 -6.43 18.83 3.16
N VAL A 6 -6.82 17.83 3.98
CA VAL A 6 -5.89 16.91 4.63
C VAL A 6 -4.88 16.35 3.63
N VAL A 7 -3.59 16.42 3.96
CA VAL A 7 -2.53 15.86 3.14
C VAL A 7 -2.42 14.36 3.44
N PHE A 8 -2.55 13.50 2.44
CA PHE A 8 -2.26 12.08 2.56
C PHE A 8 -1.09 11.70 1.65
N ASN A 9 0.07 11.39 2.25
CA ASN A 9 1.32 11.15 1.52
C ASN A 9 1.64 12.30 0.54
N SER A 10 1.37 12.10 -0.75
CA SER A 10 1.60 13.07 -1.83
C SER A 10 0.31 13.62 -2.45
N GLU A 11 -0.83 13.39 -1.81
CA GLU A 11 -2.18 13.74 -2.27
C GLU A 11 -2.93 14.55 -1.21
N TYR A 12 -4.12 15.05 -1.59
CA TYR A 12 -4.92 15.96 -0.77
C TYR A 12 -6.38 15.50 -0.70
N GLY A 13 -7.01 15.80 0.43
CA GLY A 13 -8.40 15.53 0.70
C GLY A 13 -8.65 14.13 1.28
N PRO A 14 -9.76 13.92 2.02
CA PRO A 14 -10.13 12.62 2.56
C PRO A 14 -10.29 11.53 1.48
N GLU A 15 -10.62 11.92 0.25
CA GLU A 15 -10.77 11.02 -0.90
C GLU A 15 -9.47 10.31 -1.25
N ALA A 16 -8.31 10.94 -1.06
CA ALA A 16 -7.00 10.32 -1.30
C ALA A 16 -6.76 9.09 -0.39
N ILE A 17 -7.21 9.19 0.87
CA ILE A 17 -7.13 8.10 1.84
C ILE A 17 -8.06 6.97 1.41
N MET A 18 -9.29 7.30 1.00
CA MET A 18 -10.24 6.30 0.52
C MET A 18 -9.72 5.56 -0.73
N GLN A 19 -9.15 6.30 -1.68
CA GLN A 19 -8.56 5.72 -2.90
C GLN A 19 -7.42 4.75 -2.55
N HIS A 20 -6.53 5.13 -1.62
CA HIS A 20 -5.48 4.24 -1.13
C HIS A 20 -6.04 2.89 -0.65
N TRP A 21 -7.12 2.89 0.12
CA TRP A 21 -7.79 1.66 0.57
C TRP A 21 -8.45 0.88 -0.58
N CYS A 22 -9.12 1.55 -1.52
CA CYS A 22 -9.70 0.86 -2.68
C CYS A 22 -8.60 0.18 -3.54
N PHE A 23 -7.37 0.70 -3.55
CA PHE A 23 -6.25 0.04 -4.22
C PHE A 23 -5.65 -1.12 -3.41
N MET A 24 -5.76 -1.10 -2.08
CA MET A 24 -5.36 -2.24 -1.26
C MET A 24 -6.17 -3.50 -1.61
N ASP A 25 -7.42 -3.34 -2.06
CA ASP A 25 -8.26 -4.45 -2.56
C ASP A 25 -7.66 -5.18 -3.77
N TRP A 26 -6.65 -4.60 -4.43
CA TRP A 26 -5.92 -5.30 -5.48
C TRP A 26 -4.96 -6.37 -4.97
N PHE A 27 -4.67 -6.36 -3.67
CA PHE A 27 -3.96 -7.41 -2.97
C PHE A 27 -4.94 -8.38 -2.30
N GLY A 28 -4.54 -9.63 -2.13
CA GLY A 28 -5.30 -10.60 -1.36
C GLY A 28 -4.98 -10.52 0.12
N ASP A 29 -5.92 -10.92 0.98
CA ASP A 29 -5.69 -11.14 2.43
C ASP A 29 -4.93 -9.98 3.11
N VAL A 30 -5.40 -8.76 2.84
CA VAL A 30 -4.87 -7.51 3.37
C VAL A 30 -5.13 -7.42 4.86
N ASN A 31 -4.09 -7.14 5.64
CA ASN A 31 -4.18 -6.92 7.07
C ASN A 31 -3.23 -5.79 7.49
N VAL A 32 -3.70 -4.86 8.32
CA VAL A 32 -2.90 -3.77 8.86
C VAL A 32 -3.02 -3.80 10.38
N GLU A 33 -1.90 -4.01 11.06
CA GLU A 33 -1.85 -4.14 12.51
C GLU A 33 -1.05 -2.98 13.12
N LEU A 34 -1.64 -2.28 14.09
CA LEU A 34 -0.90 -1.35 14.94
C LEU A 34 -0.08 -2.13 15.97
N LYS A 35 1.23 -1.96 15.95
CA LYS A 35 2.17 -2.61 16.88
C LYS A 35 2.52 -1.75 18.08
N GLY A 36 2.40 -0.45 17.92
CA GLY A 36 2.67 0.54 18.96
C GLY A 36 2.47 1.94 18.42
N TRP A 37 2.63 2.93 19.27
CA TRP A 37 2.57 4.33 18.88
C TRP A 37 3.40 5.19 19.82
N GLU A 38 3.84 6.34 19.30
CA GLU A 38 4.63 7.32 20.00
C GLU A 38 4.03 8.71 19.73
N ALA A 39 3.88 9.52 20.79
CA ALA A 39 3.54 10.93 20.65
C ALA A 39 4.84 11.74 20.55
N THR A 40 4.92 12.64 19.59
CA THR A 40 6.18 13.33 19.23
C THR A 40 6.29 14.73 19.84
N ASP A 41 5.26 15.57 19.71
CA ASP A 41 5.29 16.97 20.17
C ASP A 41 3.93 17.55 20.62
N GLY A 42 2.91 16.70 20.77
CA GLY A 42 1.57 17.10 21.22
C GLY A 42 0.56 17.37 20.09
N GLU A 43 1.04 17.65 18.88
CA GLU A 43 0.21 17.85 17.68
C GLU A 43 0.40 16.73 16.64
N SER A 44 1.22 15.73 16.98
CA SER A 44 1.49 14.59 16.11
C SER A 44 1.59 13.25 16.86
N LEU A 45 1.20 12.19 16.15
CA LEU A 45 1.19 10.80 16.62
C LEU A 45 1.77 9.89 15.54
N VAL A 46 2.79 9.11 15.88
CA VAL A 46 3.38 8.11 14.99
C VAL A 46 2.92 6.73 15.43
N GLY A 47 2.11 6.06 14.62
CA GLY A 47 1.78 4.65 14.79
C GLY A 47 2.81 3.77 14.09
N ILE A 48 3.36 2.78 14.80
CA ILE A 48 4.19 1.73 14.21
C ILE A 48 3.29 0.60 13.74
N THR A 49 3.38 0.23 12.47
CA THR A 49 2.44 -0.70 11.84
C THR A 49 3.14 -1.92 11.24
N THR A 50 2.37 -2.99 11.07
CA THR A 50 2.72 -4.12 10.21
C THR A 50 1.60 -4.30 9.19
N THR A 51 1.95 -4.18 7.92
CA THR A 51 1.03 -4.37 6.79
C THR A 51 1.35 -5.70 6.15
N SER A 52 0.38 -6.60 6.05
CA SER A 52 0.51 -7.89 5.38
C SER A 52 -0.41 -7.96 4.19
N VAL A 53 0.10 -8.45 3.06
CA VAL A 53 -0.66 -8.61 1.82
C VAL A 53 -0.24 -9.89 1.11
N THR A 54 -1.15 -10.50 0.36
CA THR A 54 -0.86 -11.64 -0.52
C THR A 54 -0.85 -11.18 -1.98
N ILE A 55 0.21 -11.53 -2.71
CA ILE A 55 0.28 -11.26 -4.14
C ILE A 55 -0.57 -12.30 -4.88
N THR A 56 -1.67 -11.88 -5.47
CA THR A 56 -2.59 -12.77 -6.21
C THR A 56 -2.44 -12.59 -7.72
N ARG A 57 -3.15 -13.40 -8.52
CA ARG A 57 -3.27 -13.15 -9.97
C ARG A 57 -3.90 -11.79 -10.27
N HIS A 58 -4.80 -11.33 -9.40
CA HIS A 58 -5.42 -10.01 -9.53
C HIS A 58 -4.38 -8.91 -9.28
N THR A 59 -3.53 -9.09 -8.25
CA THR A 59 -2.38 -8.20 -7.97
C THR A 59 -1.42 -8.15 -9.15
N LEU A 60 -0.97 -9.29 -9.67
CA LEU A 60 -0.06 -9.33 -10.82
C LEU A 60 -0.66 -8.62 -12.04
N ARG A 61 -1.97 -8.77 -12.27
CA ARG A 61 -2.64 -8.14 -13.41
C ARG A 61 -2.73 -6.62 -13.30
N ASN A 62 -3.12 -6.11 -12.14
CA ASN A 62 -3.42 -4.68 -11.99
C ASN A 62 -2.24 -3.88 -11.47
N VAL A 63 -1.36 -4.49 -10.68
CA VAL A 63 -0.31 -3.80 -9.92
C VAL A 63 1.09 -4.01 -10.53
N LEU A 64 1.33 -5.20 -11.10
CA LEU A 64 2.60 -5.60 -11.71
C LEU A 64 2.43 -6.04 -13.17
N PRO A 65 1.78 -5.21 -14.02
CA PRO A 65 1.34 -5.63 -15.35
C PRO A 65 2.49 -6.05 -16.28
N HIS A 66 3.69 -5.53 -16.08
CA HIS A 66 4.90 -5.87 -16.85
C HIS A 66 5.44 -7.28 -16.56
N LEU A 67 5.04 -7.88 -15.42
CA LEU A 67 5.36 -9.28 -15.11
C LEU A 67 4.40 -10.26 -15.78
N ARG A 68 3.33 -9.79 -16.44
CA ARG A 68 2.51 -10.64 -17.32
C ARG A 68 3.28 -10.92 -18.61
N THR A 69 3.86 -12.11 -18.72
CA THR A 69 4.33 -12.63 -20.01
C THR A 69 3.30 -13.60 -20.58
N THR A 70 3.19 -13.65 -21.90
CA THR A 70 2.48 -14.73 -22.60
C THR A 70 3.34 -15.98 -22.73
N ASP A 71 4.64 -15.86 -22.45
CA ASP A 71 5.63 -16.93 -22.51
C ASP A 71 6.27 -17.12 -21.13
N ASN A 72 5.94 -18.23 -20.47
CA ASN A 72 6.43 -18.58 -19.13
C ASN A 72 7.94 -18.88 -19.10
N SER A 73 8.62 -18.93 -20.25
CA SER A 73 10.08 -19.13 -20.33
C SER A 73 10.89 -17.84 -20.11
N ASP A 74 10.25 -16.66 -20.26
CA ASP A 74 10.85 -15.36 -20.01
C ASP A 74 11.04 -15.09 -18.50
N ARG A 75 12.08 -14.33 -18.15
CA ARG A 75 12.48 -13.98 -16.78
C ARG A 75 11.33 -13.34 -16.00
N ASN A 76 10.50 -12.51 -16.64
CA ASN A 76 9.33 -11.89 -16.02
C ASN A 76 8.25 -12.92 -15.64
N GLY A 77 8.05 -13.97 -16.44
CA GLY A 77 7.11 -15.05 -16.13
C GLY A 77 7.57 -15.88 -14.93
N LYS A 78 8.88 -16.13 -14.82
CA LYS A 78 9.48 -16.77 -13.64
C LYS A 78 9.30 -15.93 -12.37
N LEU A 79 9.52 -14.62 -12.46
CA LEU A 79 9.28 -13.69 -11.34
C LEU A 79 7.81 -13.67 -10.93
N ALA A 80 6.88 -13.58 -11.87
CA ALA A 80 5.45 -13.66 -11.58
C ALA A 80 5.09 -14.96 -10.86
N GLY A 81 5.67 -16.09 -11.29
CA GLY A 81 5.50 -17.40 -10.65
C GLY A 81 6.03 -17.46 -9.21
N GLN A 82 7.20 -16.86 -8.96
CA GLN A 82 7.79 -16.79 -7.60
C GLN A 82 6.95 -15.93 -6.66
N LEU A 83 6.42 -14.80 -7.15
CA LEU A 83 5.63 -13.86 -6.37
C LEU A 83 4.20 -14.36 -6.09
N LEU A 84 3.62 -15.14 -7.00
CA LEU A 84 2.23 -15.58 -6.90
C LEU A 84 1.98 -16.37 -5.60
N ASN A 85 0.92 -15.98 -4.89
CA ASN A 85 0.47 -16.50 -3.61
C ASN A 85 1.45 -16.26 -2.43
N GLN A 86 2.47 -15.42 -2.61
CA GLN A 86 3.36 -15.05 -1.51
C GLN A 86 2.70 -14.05 -0.59
N ARG A 87 2.77 -14.30 0.72
CA ARG A 87 2.37 -13.36 1.76
C ARG A 87 3.56 -12.48 2.11
N VAL A 88 3.45 -11.20 1.77
CA VAL A 88 4.44 -10.17 2.02
C VAL A 88 4.06 -9.46 3.31
N VAL A 89 4.98 -9.43 4.28
CA VAL A 89 4.81 -8.74 5.55
C VAL A 89 5.77 -7.55 5.60
N MET A 90 5.23 -6.36 5.75
CA MET A 90 5.93 -5.09 5.66
C MET A 90 5.85 -4.37 7.00
N ARG A 91 7.00 -3.90 7.49
CA ARG A 91 7.05 -2.99 8.64
C ARG A 91 6.80 -1.58 8.13
N GLY A 92 6.01 -0.82 8.87
CA GLY A 92 5.62 0.51 8.46
C GLY A 92 5.43 1.46 9.63
N SER A 93 5.11 2.69 9.27
CA SER A 93 4.65 3.70 10.20
C SER A 93 3.62 4.59 9.54
N THR A 94 2.72 5.11 10.36
CA THR A 94 1.74 6.14 9.96
C THR A 94 1.84 7.30 10.92
N CYS A 95 2.28 8.46 10.44
CA CYS A 95 2.26 9.72 11.17
C CYS A 95 0.92 10.42 10.93
N PHE A 96 0.27 10.86 12.01
CA PHE A 96 -0.89 11.74 11.99
C PHE A 96 -0.49 13.07 12.59
N GLU A 97 -0.81 14.16 11.90
CA GLU A 97 -0.68 15.52 12.42
C GLU A 97 -2.07 16.15 12.44
N TRP A 98 -2.35 16.96 13.45
CA TRP A 98 -3.63 17.66 13.59
C TRP A 98 -3.42 19.11 14.00
N ASP A 99 -4.42 19.93 13.69
CA ASP A 99 -4.53 21.30 14.17
C ASP A 99 -5.41 21.31 15.43
N ASP A 100 -4.82 21.65 16.57
CA ASP A 100 -5.50 21.71 17.87
C ASP A 100 -6.66 22.70 17.87
N SER A 101 -6.54 23.82 17.14
CA SER A 101 -7.56 24.88 17.12
C SER A 101 -8.86 24.42 16.45
N THR A 102 -8.76 23.56 15.44
CA THR A 102 -9.91 22.99 14.74
C THR A 102 -10.22 21.55 15.15
N SER A 103 -9.33 20.92 15.94
CA SER A 103 -9.36 19.51 16.31
C SER A 103 -9.51 18.58 15.09
N ARG A 104 -8.79 18.92 14.01
CA ARG A 104 -8.84 18.20 12.73
C ARG A 104 -7.48 17.67 12.32
N VAL A 105 -7.47 16.46 11.76
CA VAL A 105 -6.28 15.87 11.14
C VAL A 105 -5.98 16.63 9.85
N THR A 106 -4.79 17.22 9.78
CA THR A 106 -4.31 18.04 8.66
C THR A 106 -3.34 17.27 7.78
N ARG A 107 -2.66 16.24 8.32
CA ARG A 107 -1.74 15.42 7.54
C ARG A 107 -1.68 13.98 8.03
N VAL A 108 -1.53 13.06 7.09
CA VAL A 108 -1.34 11.64 7.30
C VAL A 108 -0.24 11.17 6.36
N VAL A 109 0.85 10.65 6.90
CA VAL A 109 1.96 10.08 6.12
C VAL A 109 2.10 8.62 6.50
N SER A 110 1.90 7.72 5.55
CA SER A 110 1.99 6.27 5.74
C SER A 110 3.05 5.67 4.82
N GLN A 111 3.90 4.82 5.37
CA GLN A 111 4.92 4.07 4.65
C GLN A 111 4.93 2.62 5.11
N SER A 112 5.20 1.69 4.20
CA SER A 112 5.47 0.28 4.53
C SER A 112 6.63 -0.24 3.68
N ASP A 113 7.64 -0.83 4.31
CA ASP A 113 8.83 -1.33 3.62
C ASP A 113 8.52 -2.65 2.89
N MET A 114 8.24 -2.54 1.59
CA MET A 114 8.09 -3.69 0.69
C MET A 114 9.41 -4.13 0.09
N LEU A 115 10.46 -3.32 0.17
CA LEU A 115 11.77 -3.64 -0.39
C LEU A 115 12.41 -4.81 0.37
N ALA A 116 12.44 -4.73 1.70
CA ALA A 116 13.04 -5.75 2.55
C ALA A 116 12.44 -7.15 2.33
N PRO A 117 11.11 -7.36 2.38
CA PRO A 117 10.55 -8.69 2.15
C PRO A 117 10.72 -9.17 0.71
N MET A 118 10.78 -8.27 -0.29
CA MET A 118 11.07 -8.64 -1.67
C MET A 118 12.51 -9.12 -1.87
N LEU A 119 13.47 -8.49 -1.19
CA LEU A 119 14.86 -8.93 -1.19
C LEU A 119 15.01 -10.32 -0.58
N VAL A 120 14.34 -10.59 0.54
CA VAL A 120 14.34 -11.91 1.17
C VAL A 120 13.69 -12.96 0.27
N LEU A 121 12.59 -12.60 -0.40
CA LEU A 121 11.82 -13.52 -1.23
C LEU A 121 12.53 -13.92 -2.53
N LEU A 122 13.17 -12.95 -3.19
CA LEU A 122 13.77 -13.15 -4.52
C LEU A 122 15.28 -13.45 -4.46
N ASP A 123 15.94 -13.08 -3.36
CA ASP A 123 17.39 -13.24 -3.14
C ASP A 123 18.25 -12.70 -4.31
N ASN A 124 17.74 -11.68 -5.00
CA ASN A 124 18.38 -11.11 -6.17
C ASN A 124 17.94 -9.64 -6.37
N MET A 125 18.90 -8.71 -6.25
CA MET A 125 18.61 -7.27 -6.36
C MET A 125 18.15 -6.85 -7.77
N GLU A 126 18.63 -7.51 -8.83
CA GLU A 126 18.20 -7.21 -10.20
C GLU A 126 16.72 -7.60 -10.39
N ASP A 127 16.32 -8.74 -9.86
CA ASP A 127 14.95 -9.22 -9.89
C ASP A 127 14.03 -8.34 -9.04
N VAL A 128 14.48 -7.91 -7.86
CA VAL A 128 13.77 -6.91 -7.05
C VAL A 128 13.60 -5.60 -7.81
N ALA A 129 14.66 -5.09 -8.46
CA ALA A 129 14.56 -3.87 -9.27
C ALA A 129 13.54 -4.03 -10.40
N ARG A 130 13.50 -5.19 -11.07
CA ARG A 130 12.49 -5.52 -12.09
C ARG A 130 11.07 -5.53 -11.54
N VAL A 131 10.84 -6.01 -10.32
CA VAL A 131 9.51 -5.93 -9.69
C VAL A 131 9.04 -4.48 -9.61
N PHE A 132 9.90 -3.57 -9.15
CA PHE A 132 9.53 -2.17 -8.90
C PHE A 132 9.59 -1.24 -10.12
N GLU A 133 10.20 -1.67 -11.23
CA GLU A 133 10.45 -0.85 -12.42
C GLU A 133 9.15 -0.22 -12.97
N GLN A 134 8.15 -1.06 -13.29
CA GLN A 134 6.85 -0.62 -13.81
C GLN A 134 5.69 -0.94 -12.84
N ALA A 135 6.01 -1.24 -11.58
CA ALA A 135 5.00 -1.38 -10.53
C ALA A 135 4.24 -0.07 -10.31
N LEU A 136 2.94 -0.21 -10.03
CA LEU A 136 2.08 0.90 -9.64
C LEU A 136 2.40 1.46 -8.25
N PHE A 137 3.26 0.80 -7.47
CA PHE A 137 3.70 1.22 -6.15
C PHE A 137 5.23 1.39 -6.08
N SER A 138 5.68 2.19 -5.11
CA SER A 138 7.09 2.38 -4.76
C SER A 138 7.58 1.30 -3.79
N PRO A 139 8.90 1.14 -3.58
CA PRO A 139 9.43 0.25 -2.55
C PRO A 139 8.94 0.55 -1.13
N GLY A 140 8.51 1.78 -0.84
CA GLY A 140 7.85 2.17 0.41
C GLY A 140 6.33 1.90 0.44
N PHE A 141 5.83 1.10 -0.51
CA PHE A 141 4.43 0.71 -0.65
C PHE A 141 3.47 1.90 -0.81
N GLN A 142 3.92 2.93 -1.53
CA GLN A 142 3.12 4.10 -1.86
C GLN A 142 2.81 4.13 -3.35
N TRP A 143 1.59 4.51 -3.73
CA TRP A 143 1.15 4.52 -5.12
C TRP A 143 1.87 5.59 -5.96
N LYS A 144 2.25 5.23 -7.19
CA LYS A 144 2.88 6.15 -8.15
C LYS A 144 1.79 6.85 -8.97
N ARG A 145 1.65 8.17 -8.79
CA ARG A 145 0.67 9.05 -9.47
C ARG A 145 0.58 8.90 -11.01
N VAL A 146 1.68 8.54 -11.68
CA VAL A 146 1.77 8.62 -13.15
C VAL A 146 0.93 7.55 -13.87
N LEU A 147 0.61 6.43 -13.21
CA LEU A 147 -0.04 5.30 -13.86
C LEU A 147 -1.56 5.20 -13.58
N CYS A 148 -2.07 5.92 -12.57
CA CYS A 148 -3.51 5.89 -12.21
C CYS A 148 -4.40 6.77 -13.11
N TYR A 149 -3.85 7.76 -13.85
CA TYR A 149 -4.66 8.55 -14.79
C TYR A 149 -5.15 7.73 -16.01
N ASN A 150 -4.47 6.62 -16.34
CA ASN A 150 -4.81 5.77 -17.48
C ASN A 150 -5.55 4.48 -17.08
N ALA A 151 -5.64 4.19 -15.79
CA ALA A 151 -6.43 3.08 -15.26
C ALA A 151 -7.75 3.68 -14.71
N LEU A 152 -8.82 3.53 -15.50
CA LEU A 152 -10.25 3.76 -15.22
C LEU A 152 -10.61 4.37 -13.84
N PRO A 153 -11.55 5.35 -13.76
CA PRO A 153 -12.11 5.77 -12.48
C PRO A 153 -12.81 4.57 -11.82
N LEU A 154 -12.12 3.90 -10.90
CA LEU A 154 -12.66 2.77 -10.17
C LEU A 154 -13.69 3.33 -9.21
N ARG A 155 -14.97 3.09 -9.51
CA ARG A 155 -16.02 3.20 -8.51
C ARG A 155 -15.68 2.19 -7.42
N CYS A 156 -15.41 2.68 -6.22
CA CYS A 156 -15.24 1.83 -5.04
C CYS A 156 -16.58 1.14 -4.79
N SER A 157 -16.74 -0.08 -5.28
CA SER A 157 -17.85 -0.94 -4.90
C SER A 157 -17.50 -1.48 -3.53
N ILE A 158 -18.07 -0.86 -2.49
CA ILE A 158 -18.02 -1.35 -1.12
C ILE A 158 -18.46 -2.82 -1.15
N SER A 159 -17.51 -3.74 -1.01
CA SER A 159 -17.87 -5.13 -0.75
C SER A 159 -18.39 -5.18 0.68
N THR A 160 -19.63 -5.61 0.84
CA THR A 160 -20.26 -5.80 2.16
C THR A 160 -19.65 -7.03 2.82
N HIS A 161 -18.42 -6.93 3.30
CA HIS A 161 -17.89 -7.85 4.30
C HIS A 161 -17.66 -7.07 5.59
N SER A 162 -18.67 -7.13 6.47
CA SER A 162 -18.62 -6.59 7.81
C SER A 162 -17.62 -7.41 8.65
N SER A 163 -16.38 -6.95 8.69
CA SER A 163 -15.45 -7.32 9.75
C SER A 163 -15.28 -6.10 10.63
N THR A 164 -16.17 -5.97 11.61
CA THR A 164 -16.02 -5.00 12.69
C THR A 164 -14.71 -5.30 13.44
N PRO A 165 -13.76 -4.34 13.51
CA PRO A 165 -12.61 -4.49 14.39
C PRO A 165 -13.12 -4.43 15.84
N LYS A 166 -12.86 -5.48 16.62
CA LYS A 166 -13.03 -5.41 18.07
C LYS A 166 -11.90 -4.54 18.62
N LEU A 167 -12.24 -3.31 18.98
CA LEU A 167 -11.43 -2.51 19.89
C LEU A 167 -11.55 -3.16 21.27
N TYR A 168 -10.43 -3.67 21.80
CA TYR A 168 -10.28 -3.98 23.21
C TYR A 168 -9.68 -2.78 23.93
#